data_AF-A0A0E9WEF0-F1
#
_entry.id   AF-A0A0E9WEF0-F1
#
_cell.length_a   1.000
_cell.length_b   1.000
_cell.length_c   1.000
_cell.angle_alpha   90.00
_cell.angle_beta   90.00
_cell.angle_gamma   90.00
#
_symmetry.space_group_name_H-M   'P 1'
#
loop_
_entity.id
_entity.type
_entity.pdbx_description
1 polymer ?
#
loop_
_entity_poly.entity_id
_entity_poly.type
_entity_poly.pdbx_seq_one_letter_code
_entity_poly.pdbx_strand_id
1 'polypeptide(L)' 'MCTHDFYEAAVVCVTLLNRFEGDQINSPHRVMLDYQQRPQLLVSHLIKKRLGLIQ' A
#
# COMPACT_ATOMS: atom_id res chain seq x y z
N MET A 1 -13.21 -9.69 -11.62
CA MET A 1 -13.65 -8.51 -10.84
C MET A 1 -14.14 -9.04 -9.52
N CYS A 2 -13.47 -8.75 -8.39
CA CYS A 2 -13.72 -9.43 -7.11
C CYS A 2 -15.19 -9.37 -6.65
N THR A 3 -15.93 -8.33 -7.04
CA THR A 3 -17.36 -8.17 -6.73
C THR A 3 -18.29 -9.14 -7.47
N HIS A 4 -17.82 -9.78 -8.55
CA HIS A 4 -18.58 -10.80 -9.28
C HIS A 4 -18.45 -12.19 -8.66
N ASP A 5 -17.49 -12.37 -7.74
CA ASP A 5 -17.21 -13.63 -7.05
C ASP A 5 -17.36 -13.41 -5.53
N PHE A 6 -17.47 -14.48 -4.73
CA PHE A 6 -17.61 -14.39 -3.26
C PHE A 6 -16.28 -14.18 -2.53
N TYR A 7 -15.43 -13.26 -3.01
CA TYR A 7 -14.13 -12.96 -2.39
C TYR A 7 -14.13 -11.60 -1.71
N GLU A 8 -13.75 -11.58 -0.43
CA GLU A 8 -13.41 -10.36 0.29
C GLU A 8 -12.16 -9.73 -0.35
N ALA A 9 -12.26 -8.45 -0.74
CA ALA A 9 -11.18 -7.74 -1.42
C ALA A 9 -10.98 -6.33 -0.87
N ALA A 10 -9.73 -5.85 -0.92
CA ALA A 10 -9.35 -4.50 -0.52
C ALA A 10 -8.23 -3.98 -1.43
N VAL A 11 -8.17 -2.66 -1.61
CA VAL A 11 -7.08 -1.97 -2.31
C VAL A 11 -6.29 -1.16 -1.29
N VAL A 12 -4.98 -1.37 -1.23
CA VAL A 12 -4.06 -0.64 -0.36
C VAL A 12 -3.05 0.09 -1.24
N CYS A 13 -3.09 1.41 -1.22
CA CYS A 13 -2.21 2.26 -2.01
C CYS A 13 -1.36 3.16 -1.12
N VAL A 14 -0.24 3.62 -1.67
CA VAL A 14 0.53 4.75 -1.14
C VAL A 14 0.39 5.93 -2.10
N THR A 15 0.29 7.15 -1.55
CA THR A 15 0.30 8.37 -2.35
C THR A 15 1.74 8.82 -2.58
N LEU A 16 2.14 8.97 -3.85
CA LEU A 16 3.51 9.36 -4.23
C LEU A 16 3.68 10.87 -4.42
N LEU A 17 2.59 11.58 -4.71
CA LEU A 17 2.55 13.03 -4.90
C LEU A 17 1.16 13.58 -4.55
N ASN A 18 1.13 14.84 -4.12
CA ASN A 18 -0.11 15.60 -4.00
C ASN A 18 -0.42 16.27 -5.35
N ARG A 19 -1.46 15.82 -6.05
CA ARG A 19 -1.87 16.36 -7.35
C ARG A 19 -2.33 17.82 -7.30
N PHE A 20 -2.71 18.33 -6.13
CA PHE A 20 -3.04 19.75 -5.96
C PHE A 20 -1.79 20.65 -5.97
N GLU A 21 -0.59 20.08 -5.85
CA GLU A 21 0.70 20.78 -5.81
C GLU A 21 1.54 20.55 -7.08
N GLY A 22 1.05 19.73 -8.02
CA GLY A 22 1.70 19.45 -9.29
C GLY A 22 1.53 18.01 -9.76
N ASP A 23 2.03 17.74 -10.97
CA ASP A 23 1.85 16.45 -11.65
C ASP A 23 3.13 15.60 -11.72
N GLN A 24 4.30 16.19 -11.41
CA GLN A 24 5.59 15.51 -11.46
C GLN A 24 6.00 15.01 -10.08
N ILE A 25 6.51 13.77 -10.03
CA ILE A 25 7.07 13.19 -8.81
C ILE A 25 8.48 13.75 -8.62
N ASN A 26 8.64 14.65 -7.66
CA ASN A 26 9.92 15.32 -7.39
C ASN A 26 10.65 14.75 -6.16
N SER A 27 10.06 13.77 -5.47
CA SER A 27 10.66 13.11 -4.31
C SER A 27 11.96 12.37 -4.70
N PRO A 28 13.04 12.46 -3.90
CA PRO A 28 14.28 11.72 -4.17
C PRO A 28 14.04 10.20 -4.25
N HIS A 29 14.85 9.49 -5.04
CA HIS A 29 14.72 8.04 -5.24
C HIS A 29 14.64 7.24 -3.93
N ARG A 30 15.47 7.59 -2.92
CA ARG A 30 15.42 6.93 -1.60
C ARG A 30 14.07 7.07 -0.91
N VAL A 31 13.45 8.24 -1.01
CA VAL A 31 12.14 8.53 -0.40
C VAL A 31 11.05 7.75 -1.13
N MET A 32 11.16 7.64 -2.45
CA MET A 32 10.23 6.85 -3.27
C MET A 32 10.29 5.35 -2.93
N LEU A 33 11.48 4.80 -2.71
CA LEU A 33 11.64 3.41 -2.24
C LEU A 33 10.94 3.20 -0.89
N ASP A 34 11.14 4.11 0.06
CA ASP A 34 10.48 4.03 1.36
C ASP A 34 8.95 4.08 1.24
N TYR A 35 8.42 4.91 0.36
CA TYR A 35 6.98 5.02 0.12
C TYR A 35 6.41 3.72 -0.46
N GLN A 36 7.09 3.15 -1.47
CA GLN A 36 6.67 1.92 -2.13
C GLN A 36 6.65 0.70 -1.18
N GLN A 37 7.46 0.69 -0.11
CA GLN A 37 7.44 -0.37 0.89
C GLN A 37 6.21 -0.33 1.81
N ARG A 38 5.57 0.83 2.01
CA ARG A 38 4.50 1.00 3.01
C ARG A 38 3.29 0.08 2.81
N PRO A 39 2.73 -0.08 1.58
CA PRO A 39 1.61 -1.00 1.37
C PRO A 39 1.98 -2.45 1.68
N GLN A 40 3.18 -2.89 1.28
CA GLN A 40 3.65 -4.25 1.52
C GLN A 40 3.86 -4.53 3.01
N LEU A 41 4.44 -3.58 3.75
CA LEU A 41 4.59 -3.70 5.20
C LEU A 41 3.23 -3.82 5.89
N LEU A 42 2.27 -2.96 5.55
CA LEU A 42 0.92 -2.99 6.13
C LEU A 42 0.20 -4.31 5.83
N VAL A 43 0.21 -4.76 4.57
CA VAL A 43 -0.43 -6.01 4.15
C VAL A 43 0.26 -7.21 4.82
N SER A 44 1.59 -7.24 4.89
CA SER A 44 2.31 -8.32 5.56
C SER A 44 2.00 -8.37 7.06
N HIS A 45 1.85 -7.21 7.71
CA HIS A 45 1.46 -7.12 9.12
C HIS A 45 0.04 -7.68 9.32
N LEU A 46 -0.91 -7.29 8.46
CA LEU A 46 -2.28 -7.84 8.49
C LEU A 46 -2.29 -9.36 8.33
N ILE A 47 -1.56 -9.88 7.34
CA ILE A 47 -1.46 -11.34 7.09
C ILE A 47 -0.87 -12.05 8.31
N LYS A 48 0.25 -11.56 8.85
CA LYS A 48 0.88 -12.16 10.04
C LYS A 48 -0.07 -12.18 11.25
N LYS A 49 -0.82 -11.09 11.48
CA LYS A 49 -1.82 -11.02 12.56
C LYS A 49 -2.96 -12.01 12.34
N ARG A 50 -3.46 -12.15 11.10
CA ARG A 50 -4.52 -13.12 10.75
C ARG A 50 -4.07 -14.58 10.88
N LEU A 51 -2.78 -14.85 10.63
CA LEU A 51 -2.16 -16.17 10.82
C LEU A 51 -1.70 -16.43 12.27
N GLY A 52 -1.89 -15.49 13.20
CA GLY A 52 -1.45 -15.62 14.59
C GLY A 52 0.07 -15.62 14.79
N LEU A 53 0.83 -15.11 13.82
CA LEU A 53 2.30 -15.03 13.88
C LEU A 53 2.80 -13.81 14.67
N ILE A 54 1.93 -12.82 14.89
CA ILE A 54 2.17 -11.60 15.68
C ILE A 54 0.88 -11.22 16.43
N GLN A 55 1.02 -10.42 17.51
CA GLN A 55 -0.08 -9.97 18.37
C GLN A 55 -0.86 -8.78 17.77
#